data_AF-A0A1L9WR24-F1
#
_entry.id   AF-A0A1L9WR24-F1
#
_cell.length_a   1.000
_cell.length_b   1.000
_cell.length_c   1.000
_cell.angle_alpha   90.00
_cell.angle_beta   90.00
_cell.angle_gamma   90.00
#
_symmetry.space_group_name_H-M   'P 1'
#
loop_
_entity.id
_entity.type
_entity.pdbx_description
1 polymer ?
#
loop_
_entity_poly.entity_id
_entity_poly.type
_entity_poly.pdbx_seq_one_letter_code
_entity_poly.pdbx_strand_id
1 'polypeptide(L)'
;MDEQLNNPLIQLPNELHLQYAYYLDARALSRLSRTCKKLKNKFSEELERAREAHEWAIVAVNYWGGEWGSQTTADIEARMRQDNQGAAIAVEAHPKRWKRYPRLYHVIKMGQIDLVQNYLRARGDPNLRIRLGAMPSINKPLLHWALYTGNWDGHTTIVRLLLEYGADPNLDETDRKEGIRGAGTALDWVGREHRGLYFKGQYPQPGDAERTRLALSYGARASLHETIYSLYQMEDGSALVQMAVVNGTDLMQLGFEWHKLVGTLFWEETRNRFTDEQVRELLTLEPKLVTLVTDAAKSAVPYIRRHRLALAERLIREPSPSSWLANLFADL
;
A
#
# COMPACT_ATOMS: atom_id res chain seq x y z
N MET A 1 -41.15 24.58 26.96
CA MET A 1 -41.52 23.15 26.93
C MET A 1 -40.19 22.39 26.79
N ASP A 2 -39.46 22.33 27.90
CA ASP A 2 -38.10 21.82 28.00
C ASP A 2 -38.14 20.31 28.29
N GLU A 3 -38.31 19.50 27.26
CA GLU A 3 -37.86 18.10 27.31
C GLU A 3 -36.37 18.07 26.94
N GLN A 4 -35.51 18.59 27.82
CA GLN A 4 -34.10 18.23 27.76
C GLN A 4 -33.98 16.78 28.21
N LEU A 5 -34.07 15.91 27.20
CA LEU A 5 -33.51 14.57 27.11
C LEU A 5 -32.88 14.06 28.42
N ASN A 6 -33.58 13.11 29.04
CA ASN A 6 -33.03 12.19 30.03
C ASN A 6 -32.07 11.21 29.34
N ASN A 7 -31.08 11.73 28.61
CA ASN A 7 -30.13 10.92 27.85
C ASN A 7 -28.96 10.55 28.78
N PRO A 8 -28.86 9.27 29.18
CA PRO A 8 -27.86 8.83 30.16
C PRO A 8 -26.43 9.13 29.72
N LEU A 9 -26.18 9.23 28.41
CA LEU A 9 -24.88 9.58 27.85
C LEU A 9 -24.41 10.98 28.24
N ILE A 10 -25.31 11.97 28.36
CA ILE A 10 -24.96 13.37 28.69
C ILE A 10 -24.66 13.55 30.18
N GLN A 11 -25.19 12.65 31.02
CA GLN A 11 -25.01 12.68 32.48
C GLN A 11 -23.71 12.02 32.94
N LEU A 12 -22.94 11.41 32.02
CA LEU A 12 -21.68 10.79 32.36
C LEU A 12 -20.64 11.83 32.85
N PRO A 13 -19.74 11.42 33.76
CA PRO A 13 -18.56 12.21 34.12
C PRO A 13 -17.72 12.60 32.91
N ASN A 14 -17.01 13.73 33.01
CA ASN A 14 -16.14 14.22 31.93
C ASN A 14 -15.05 13.20 31.59
N GLU A 15 -14.55 12.48 32.58
CA GLU A 15 -13.55 11.43 32.44
C GLU A 15 -14.05 10.32 31.52
N LEU A 16 -15.32 9.90 31.68
CA LEU A 16 -15.91 8.88 30.80
C LEU A 16 -16.14 9.41 29.38
N HIS A 17 -16.53 10.68 29.25
CA HIS A 17 -16.62 11.32 27.94
C HIS A 17 -15.30 11.33 27.18
N LEU A 18 -14.20 11.63 27.89
CA LEU A 18 -12.85 11.61 27.33
C LEU A 18 -12.39 10.18 27.03
N GLN A 19 -12.71 9.21 27.89
CA GLN A 19 -12.37 7.81 27.67
C GLN A 19 -13.01 7.26 26.41
N TYR A 20 -14.32 7.40 26.21
CA TYR A 20 -14.89 6.88 24.97
C TYR A 20 -14.48 7.72 23.75
N ALA A 21 -14.27 9.03 23.92
CA ALA A 21 -13.79 9.88 22.84
C ALA A 21 -12.41 9.41 22.35
N TYR A 22 -11.55 8.89 23.22
CA TYR A 22 -10.27 8.27 22.85
C TYR A 22 -10.41 7.18 21.78
N TYR A 23 -11.50 6.41 21.80
CA TYR A 23 -11.77 5.34 20.83
C TYR A 23 -12.50 5.81 19.56
N LEU A 24 -12.86 7.10 19.47
CA LEU A 24 -13.54 7.66 18.30
C LEU A 24 -12.53 8.40 17.41
N ASP A 25 -12.61 8.13 16.10
CA ASP A 25 -11.90 8.95 15.11
C ASP A 25 -12.46 10.39 15.07
N ALA A 26 -11.70 11.32 14.48
CA ALA A 26 -12.09 12.73 14.42
C ALA A 26 -13.47 12.93 13.73
N ARG A 27 -13.84 12.07 12.78
CA ARG A 27 -15.10 12.16 12.04
C ARG A 27 -16.29 11.71 12.90
N ALA A 28 -16.15 10.60 13.62
CA ALA A 28 -17.13 10.07 14.55
C ALA A 28 -17.31 11.03 15.73
N LEU A 29 -16.21 11.58 16.27
CA LEU A 29 -16.25 12.59 17.32
C LEU A 29 -16.96 13.86 16.84
N SER A 30 -16.69 14.32 15.61
CA SER A 30 -17.37 15.47 15.00
C SER A 30 -18.86 15.21 14.78
N ARG A 31 -19.25 14.00 14.35
CA ARG A 31 -20.66 13.59 14.24
C ARG A 31 -21.34 13.58 15.60
N LEU A 32 -20.69 13.01 16.62
CA LEU A 32 -21.22 12.94 17.98
C LEU A 32 -21.37 14.34 18.59
N SER A 33 -20.39 15.22 18.40
CA SER A 33 -20.41 16.59 18.93
C SER A 33 -21.56 17.41 18.35
N ARG A 34 -21.98 17.14 17.11
CA ARG A 34 -23.12 17.80 16.45
C ARG A 34 -24.49 17.35 16.97
N THR A 35 -24.59 16.27 17.75
CA THR A 35 -25.87 15.79 18.29
C THR A 35 -26.45 16.69 19.38
N CYS A 36 -25.61 17.34 20.19
CA CYS A 36 -26.06 18.30 21.19
C CYS A 36 -24.99 19.31 21.61
N LYS A 37 -25.42 20.50 22.08
CA LYS A 37 -24.51 21.58 22.50
C LYS A 37 -23.58 21.18 23.67
N LYS A 38 -24.05 20.34 24.60
CA LYS A 38 -23.22 19.88 25.73
C LYS A 38 -22.04 19.04 25.26
N LEU A 39 -22.26 18.04 24.40
CA LEU A 39 -21.19 17.22 23.82
C LEU A 39 -20.29 18.05 22.88
N LYS A 40 -20.86 19.01 22.14
CA LYS A 40 -20.06 19.96 21.35
C LYS A 40 -19.01 20.68 22.19
N ASN A 41 -19.42 21.25 23.31
CA ASN A 41 -18.51 21.98 24.19
C ASN A 41 -17.50 21.06 24.87
N LYS A 42 -17.88 19.82 25.20
CA LYS A 42 -16.95 18.84 25.81
C LYS A 42 -15.86 18.37 24.84
N PHE A 43 -16.15 18.32 23.54
CA PHE A 43 -15.21 17.82 22.52
C PHE A 43 -14.59 18.93 21.67
N SER A 44 -14.81 20.20 21.98
CA SER A 44 -14.30 21.30 21.14
C SER A 44 -12.78 21.31 21.06
N GLU A 45 -12.08 21.12 22.18
CA GLU A 45 -10.61 21.09 22.19
C GLU A 45 -10.04 19.92 21.38
N GLU A 46 -10.61 18.73 21.53
CA GLU A 46 -10.19 17.54 20.78
C GLU A 46 -10.44 17.69 19.26
N LEU A 47 -11.55 18.35 18.89
CA LEU A 47 -11.87 18.64 17.49
C LEU A 47 -10.96 19.72 16.90
N GLU A 48 -10.60 20.75 17.66
CA GLU A 48 -9.63 21.75 17.21
C GLU A 48 -8.24 21.14 17.06
N ARG A 49 -7.78 20.31 18.01
CA ARG A 49 -6.49 19.58 17.85
C ARG A 49 -6.47 18.71 16.60
N ALA A 50 -7.56 17.98 16.32
CA ALA A 50 -7.67 17.16 15.10
C ALA A 50 -7.64 18.02 13.83
N ARG A 51 -8.29 19.18 13.87
CA ARG A 51 -8.30 20.15 12.76
C ARG A 51 -6.92 20.73 12.52
N GLU A 52 -6.24 21.21 13.56
CA GLU A 52 -4.89 21.73 13.50
C GLU A 52 -3.91 20.68 12.96
N ALA A 53 -4.03 19.43 13.42
CA ALA A 53 -3.24 18.32 12.91
C ALA A 53 -3.49 18.07 11.41
N HIS A 54 -4.75 18.10 10.98
CA HIS A 54 -5.11 17.97 9.56
C HIS A 54 -4.54 19.12 8.72
N GLU A 55 -4.75 20.37 9.15
CA GLU A 55 -4.22 21.56 8.49
C GLU A 55 -2.69 21.49 8.40
N TRP A 56 -2.02 21.15 9.50
CA TRP A 56 -0.57 20.93 9.56
C TRP A 56 -0.09 19.85 8.58
N ALA A 57 -0.82 18.73 8.44
CA ALA A 57 -0.42 17.62 7.59
C ALA A 57 -0.49 17.95 6.10
N ILE A 58 -1.48 18.77 5.69
CA ILE A 58 -1.73 19.11 4.28
C ILE A 58 -0.95 20.34 3.80
N VAL A 59 -0.28 21.09 4.70
CA VAL A 59 0.55 22.24 4.32
C VAL A 59 1.54 21.83 3.25
N ALA A 60 1.58 22.56 2.14
CA ALA A 60 2.55 22.33 1.08
C ALA A 60 3.96 22.73 1.55
N VAL A 61 4.87 21.78 1.51
CA VAL A 61 6.30 21.97 1.73
C VAL A 61 7.09 21.72 0.45
N ASN A 62 8.28 22.30 0.38
CA ASN A 62 9.25 22.01 -0.67
C ASN A 62 9.88 20.62 -0.48
N TYR A 63 10.77 20.24 -1.40
CA TYR A 63 11.46 18.95 -1.34
C TYR A 63 12.27 18.72 -0.06
N TRP A 64 12.67 19.79 0.64
CA TRP A 64 13.51 19.80 1.85
C TRP A 64 12.71 20.02 3.14
N GLY A 65 11.38 19.95 3.08
CA GLY A 65 10.50 20.12 4.26
C GLY A 65 10.26 21.57 4.68
N GLY A 66 10.81 22.56 3.97
CA GLY A 66 10.55 23.98 4.20
C GLY A 66 9.17 24.39 3.71
N GLU A 67 8.46 25.20 4.49
CA GLU A 67 7.13 25.69 4.11
C GLU A 67 7.18 26.55 2.85
N TRP A 68 6.36 26.19 1.86
CA TRP A 68 6.39 26.85 0.56
C TRP A 68 5.85 28.28 0.61
N GLY A 69 5.01 28.61 1.59
CA GLY A 69 4.47 29.96 1.80
C GLY A 69 5.49 30.97 2.32
N SER A 70 6.65 30.51 2.80
CA SER A 70 7.64 31.34 3.51
C SER A 70 9.00 31.42 2.81
N GLN A 71 9.15 30.86 1.61
CA GLN A 71 10.46 30.76 0.93
C GLN A 71 10.44 31.38 -0.46
N THR A 72 11.45 32.19 -0.74
CA THR A 72 11.65 32.82 -2.05
C THR A 72 12.37 31.88 -3.02
N THR A 73 12.34 32.21 -4.31
CA THR A 73 13.07 31.44 -5.32
C THR A 73 14.57 31.39 -5.02
N ALA A 74 15.12 32.50 -4.52
CA ALA A 74 16.52 32.64 -4.17
C ALA A 74 16.94 31.75 -2.99
N ASP A 75 16.07 31.57 -1.99
CA ASP A 75 16.35 30.71 -0.82
C ASP A 75 16.52 29.24 -1.22
N ILE A 76 15.68 28.77 -2.16
CA ILE A 76 15.72 27.40 -2.67
C ILE A 76 16.93 27.19 -3.57
N GLU A 77 17.26 28.15 -4.43
CA GLU A 77 18.48 28.10 -5.24
C GLU A 77 19.76 28.08 -4.40
N ALA A 78 19.83 28.89 -3.33
CA ALA A 78 20.98 28.94 -2.44
C ALA A 78 21.25 27.57 -1.79
N ARG A 79 20.18 26.87 -1.34
CA ARG A 79 20.29 25.51 -0.79
C ARG A 79 20.74 24.49 -1.83
N MET A 80 20.23 24.56 -3.07
CA MET A 80 20.66 23.66 -4.15
C MET A 80 22.14 23.79 -4.50
N ARG A 81 22.71 25.00 -4.37
CA ARG A 81 24.15 25.22 -4.55
C ARG A 81 24.97 24.60 -3.40
N GLN A 82 24.43 24.57 -2.19
CA GLN A 82 25.09 23.97 -1.02
C GLN A 82 25.10 22.43 -1.09
N ASP A 83 24.03 21.80 -1.59
CA ASP A 83 23.88 20.33 -1.57
C ASP A 83 24.58 19.61 -2.75
N ASN A 84 25.44 20.29 -3.53
CA ASN A 84 26.22 19.73 -4.65
C ASN A 84 25.41 18.97 -5.74
N GLN A 85 24.08 19.09 -5.78
CA GLN A 85 23.25 18.57 -6.88
C GLN A 85 23.25 19.50 -8.11
N GLY A 86 24.00 20.61 -8.06
CA GLY A 86 23.83 21.81 -8.87
C GLY A 86 24.71 22.00 -10.11
N ALA A 87 25.36 20.97 -10.66
CA ALA A 87 26.11 21.12 -11.91
C ALA A 87 25.36 20.63 -13.17
N ALA A 88 24.36 19.73 -13.03
CA ALA A 88 23.71 19.09 -14.19
C ALA A 88 22.25 19.53 -14.44
N ILE A 89 21.59 20.16 -13.46
CA ILE A 89 20.24 20.73 -13.65
C ILE A 89 20.40 22.24 -13.80
N ALA A 90 20.94 22.65 -14.94
CA ALA A 90 21.21 24.05 -15.25
C ALA A 90 19.92 24.90 -15.14
N VAL A 91 19.91 25.80 -14.15
CA VAL A 91 19.63 27.26 -14.18
C VAL A 91 18.38 27.80 -14.92
N GLU A 92 17.57 26.98 -15.59
CA GLU A 92 16.34 27.42 -16.28
C GLU A 92 15.04 26.83 -15.68
N ALA A 93 15.10 26.22 -14.49
CA ALA A 93 13.93 25.62 -13.87
C ALA A 93 13.10 26.66 -13.09
N HIS A 94 12.13 27.28 -13.77
CA HIS A 94 11.12 28.15 -13.15
C HIS A 94 10.48 27.55 -11.87
N PRO A 95 10.09 28.36 -10.85
CA PRO A 95 9.47 27.90 -9.61
C PRO A 95 8.21 27.04 -9.79
N LYS A 96 7.56 27.13 -10.95
CA LYS A 96 6.43 26.28 -11.36
C LYS A 96 6.80 24.79 -11.57
N ARG A 97 8.09 24.46 -11.72
CA ARG A 97 8.60 23.09 -11.84
C ARG A 97 8.95 22.45 -10.50
N TRP A 98 8.89 23.19 -9.39
CA TRP A 98 9.22 22.66 -8.08
C TRP A 98 8.10 21.77 -7.54
N LYS A 99 8.50 20.59 -7.08
CA LYS A 99 7.59 19.60 -6.57
C LYS A 99 7.10 20.05 -5.20
N ARG A 100 5.80 20.33 -5.11
CA ARG A 100 5.10 20.64 -3.85
C ARG A 100 4.53 19.35 -3.29
N TYR A 101 4.81 19.10 -2.02
CA TYR A 101 4.35 17.91 -1.33
C TYR A 101 3.64 18.32 -0.04
N PRO A 102 2.55 17.63 0.33
CA PRO A 102 2.00 17.81 1.66
C PRO A 102 3.03 17.43 2.73
N ARG A 103 3.10 18.21 3.80
CA ARG A 103 4.10 18.09 4.87
C ARG A 103 4.20 16.66 5.38
N LEU A 104 3.06 16.03 5.66
CA LEU A 104 3.04 14.69 6.22
C LEU A 104 3.64 13.63 5.27
N TYR A 105 3.53 13.80 3.95
CA TYR A 105 4.24 12.92 3.01
C TYR A 105 5.75 13.08 3.12
N HIS A 106 6.25 14.31 3.23
CA HIS A 106 7.68 14.55 3.37
C HIS A 106 8.21 13.96 4.69
N VAL A 107 7.46 14.14 5.79
CA VAL A 107 7.74 13.54 7.11
C VAL A 107 7.83 12.02 7.02
N ILE A 108 6.86 11.36 6.37
CA ILE A 108 6.88 9.90 6.16
C ILE A 108 8.08 9.49 5.31
N LYS A 109 8.33 10.18 4.19
CA LYS A 109 9.43 9.89 3.27
C LYS A 109 10.80 10.00 3.95
N MET A 110 10.96 10.94 4.89
CA MET A 110 12.19 11.15 5.64
C MET A 110 12.30 10.29 6.91
N GLY A 111 11.33 9.41 7.18
CA GLY A 111 11.38 8.53 8.35
C GLY A 111 11.22 9.26 9.70
N GLN A 112 10.60 10.45 9.73
CA GLN A 112 10.48 11.27 10.94
C GLN A 112 9.35 10.76 11.86
N ILE A 113 9.65 9.73 12.64
CA ILE A 113 8.70 9.00 13.50
C ILE A 113 7.94 9.94 14.45
N ASP A 114 8.64 10.83 15.15
CA ASP A 114 8.05 11.68 16.19
C ASP A 114 6.94 12.59 15.65
N LEU A 115 7.12 13.12 14.44
CA LEU A 115 6.13 14.00 13.81
C LEU A 115 4.90 13.21 13.33
N VAL A 116 5.09 11.99 12.82
CA VAL A 116 3.94 11.10 12.52
C VAL A 116 3.20 10.75 13.80
N GLN A 117 3.93 10.40 14.86
CA GLN A 117 3.34 10.06 16.15
C GLN A 117 2.56 11.23 16.75
N ASN A 118 3.10 12.45 16.68
CA ASN A 118 2.42 13.65 17.15
C ASN A 118 1.15 13.94 16.35
N TYR A 119 1.19 13.78 15.02
CA TYR A 119 0.01 13.89 14.16
C TYR A 119 -1.09 12.91 14.59
N LEU A 120 -0.75 11.64 14.78
CA LEU A 120 -1.70 10.60 15.17
C LEU A 120 -2.25 10.82 16.60
N ARG A 121 -1.39 11.20 17.56
CA ARG A 121 -1.80 11.54 18.93
C ARG A 121 -2.75 12.74 18.98
N ALA A 122 -2.60 13.67 18.05
CA ALA A 122 -3.51 14.80 17.87
C ALA A 122 -4.81 14.41 17.14
N ARG A 123 -5.14 13.10 17.04
CA ARG A 123 -6.31 12.56 16.32
C ARG A 123 -6.29 12.85 14.82
N GLY A 124 -5.10 12.99 14.26
CA GLY A 124 -4.92 12.99 12.81
C GLY A 124 -5.48 11.71 12.21
N ASP A 125 -6.10 11.83 11.04
CA ASP A 125 -6.69 10.71 10.32
C ASP A 125 -5.58 9.77 9.79
N PRO A 126 -5.46 8.53 10.30
CA PRO A 126 -4.46 7.57 9.82
C PRO A 126 -4.70 7.14 8.36
N ASN A 127 -5.93 7.32 7.88
CA ASN A 127 -6.35 7.02 6.51
C ASN A 127 -6.31 8.26 5.60
N LEU A 128 -5.69 9.36 6.06
CA LEU A 128 -5.56 10.58 5.29
C LEU A 128 -4.99 10.29 3.90
N ARG A 129 -5.73 10.71 2.87
CA ARG A 129 -5.27 10.61 1.50
C ARG A 129 -4.44 11.84 1.15
N ILE A 130 -3.20 11.60 0.73
CA ILE A 130 -2.30 12.65 0.31
C ILE A 130 -2.18 12.65 -1.21
N ARG A 131 -2.47 13.83 -1.79
CA ARG A 131 -2.22 14.14 -3.21
C ARG A 131 -0.89 14.84 -3.35
N LEU A 132 0.00 14.31 -4.20
CA LEU A 132 1.27 14.97 -4.48
C LEU A 132 1.09 16.00 -5.60
N GLY A 133 1.54 17.24 -5.40
CA GLY A 133 1.34 18.33 -6.36
C GLY A 133 1.99 18.10 -7.72
N ALA A 134 3.08 17.32 -7.77
CA ALA A 134 3.72 16.91 -9.02
C ALA A 134 2.95 15.82 -9.79
N MET A 135 1.99 15.15 -9.13
CA MET A 135 1.25 14.00 -9.64
C MET A 135 -0.18 14.03 -9.08
N PRO A 136 -1.02 14.99 -9.52
CA PRO A 136 -2.34 15.21 -8.93
C PRO A 136 -3.30 14.03 -9.10
N SER A 137 -3.02 13.13 -10.05
CA SER A 137 -3.76 11.88 -10.25
C SER A 137 -3.47 10.81 -9.19
N ILE A 138 -2.35 10.91 -8.46
CA ILE A 138 -1.99 9.97 -7.41
C ILE A 138 -2.43 10.57 -6.07
N ASN A 139 -3.58 10.11 -5.60
CA ASN A 139 -4.11 10.40 -4.28
C ASN A 139 -4.17 9.09 -3.50
N LYS A 140 -3.30 8.92 -2.49
CA LYS A 140 -3.13 7.65 -1.79
C LYS A 140 -3.13 7.80 -0.27
N PRO A 141 -3.64 6.81 0.47
CA PRO A 141 -3.56 6.79 1.94
C PRO A 141 -2.12 6.86 2.44
N LEU A 142 -1.96 7.31 3.70
CA LEU A 142 -0.64 7.40 4.35
C LEU A 142 0.12 6.07 4.32
N LEU A 143 -0.56 4.96 4.57
CA LEU A 143 0.05 3.63 4.66
C LEU A 143 0.69 3.22 3.34
N HIS A 144 0.04 3.48 2.19
CA HIS A 144 0.60 3.22 0.86
C HIS A 144 1.92 3.95 0.66
N TRP A 145 2.01 5.22 1.07
CA TRP A 145 3.24 5.98 0.98
C TRP A 145 4.32 5.48 1.93
N ALA A 146 3.96 5.09 3.15
CA ALA A 146 4.90 4.54 4.14
C ALA A 146 5.54 3.23 3.67
N LEU A 147 4.73 2.34 3.07
CA LEU A 147 5.18 1.10 2.46
C LEU A 147 6.01 1.33 1.18
N TYR A 148 5.63 2.32 0.38
CA TYR A 148 6.29 2.63 -0.89
C TYR A 148 7.65 3.31 -0.74
N THR A 149 7.76 4.31 0.14
CA THR A 149 8.94 5.18 0.27
C THR A 149 10.02 4.65 1.20
N GLY A 150 9.74 3.56 1.92
CA GLY A 150 10.61 3.06 2.96
C GLY A 150 11.93 2.53 2.44
N ASN A 151 12.99 3.32 2.54
CA ASN A 151 14.36 2.91 2.19
C ASN A 151 15.36 3.16 3.34
N TRP A 152 14.87 3.66 4.47
CA TRP A 152 15.69 4.07 5.62
C TRP A 152 15.18 3.47 6.92
N ASP A 153 15.94 3.67 7.99
CA ASP A 153 15.52 3.32 9.35
C ASP A 153 14.26 4.12 9.75
N GLY A 154 13.40 3.50 10.57
CA GLY A 154 12.20 4.12 11.13
C GLY A 154 10.92 3.98 10.31
N HIS A 155 10.98 3.59 9.04
CA HIS A 155 9.78 3.35 8.24
C HIS A 155 8.94 2.15 8.72
N THR A 156 9.57 1.10 9.25
CA THR A 156 8.83 0.00 9.91
C THR A 156 8.03 0.53 11.09
N THR A 157 8.61 1.42 11.90
CA THR A 157 7.93 2.06 13.03
C THR A 157 6.78 2.96 12.56
N ILE A 158 6.95 3.71 11.47
CA ILE A 158 5.87 4.52 10.89
C ILE A 158 4.72 3.63 10.41
N VAL A 159 5.00 2.53 9.69
CA VAL A 159 3.98 1.57 9.26
C VAL A 159 3.24 0.99 10.46
N ARG A 160 3.98 0.61 11.52
CA ARG A 160 3.40 0.15 12.79
C ARG A 160 2.46 1.18 13.41
N LEU A 161 2.92 2.42 13.57
CA LEU A 161 2.12 3.50 14.15
C LEU A 161 0.85 3.75 13.35
N LEU A 162 0.93 3.81 12.02
CA LEU A 162 -0.25 4.00 11.19
C LEU A 162 -1.27 2.87 11.37
N LEU A 163 -0.82 1.61 11.36
CA LEU A 163 -1.67 0.44 11.55
C LEU A 163 -2.29 0.37 12.96
N GLU A 164 -1.50 0.63 14.01
CA GLU A 164 -1.97 0.66 15.41
C GLU A 164 -3.04 1.74 15.65
N TYR A 165 -2.95 2.86 14.93
CA TYR A 165 -3.96 3.93 14.98
C TYR A 165 -5.14 3.71 14.03
N GLY A 166 -5.21 2.57 13.32
CA GLY A 166 -6.36 2.19 12.49
C GLY A 166 -6.27 2.56 11.01
N ALA A 167 -5.06 2.71 10.46
CA ALA A 167 -4.89 2.76 9.02
C ALA A 167 -5.37 1.44 8.38
N ASP A 168 -6.27 1.54 7.40
CA ASP A 168 -6.82 0.39 6.69
C ASP A 168 -5.90 0.02 5.51
N PRO A 169 -5.27 -1.17 5.52
CA PRO A 169 -4.41 -1.61 4.43
C PRO A 169 -5.14 -1.90 3.13
N ASN A 170 -6.47 -2.03 3.14
CA ASN A 170 -7.27 -2.41 1.98
C ASN A 170 -8.14 -1.24 1.45
N LEU A 171 -7.93 -0.01 1.93
CA LEU A 171 -8.79 1.15 1.65
C LEU A 171 -9.01 1.47 0.16
N ASP A 172 -8.05 1.14 -0.71
CA ASP A 172 -8.09 1.39 -2.17
C ASP A 172 -8.45 0.14 -3.01
N GLU A 173 -8.84 -0.96 -2.36
CA GLU A 173 -9.22 -2.19 -3.06
C GLU A 173 -10.48 -2.00 -3.92
N THR A 174 -11.44 -1.17 -3.47
CA THR A 174 -12.68 -0.88 -4.19
C THR A 174 -12.44 -0.08 -5.46
N ASP A 175 -11.59 0.95 -5.39
CA ASP A 175 -11.19 1.78 -6.54
C ASP A 175 -10.58 0.90 -7.66
N ARG A 176 -9.92 -0.22 -7.30
CA ARG A 176 -9.39 -1.19 -8.26
C ARG A 176 -10.51 -2.00 -8.91
N LYS A 177 -11.46 -2.50 -8.14
CA LYS A 177 -12.62 -3.25 -8.67
C LYS A 177 -13.42 -2.40 -9.67
N GLU A 178 -13.41 -1.08 -9.48
CA GLU A 178 -14.02 -0.09 -10.38
C GLU A 178 -13.14 0.30 -11.58
N GLY A 179 -11.94 -0.27 -11.71
CA GLY A 179 -11.05 -0.08 -12.87
C GLY A 179 -10.25 1.22 -12.84
N ILE A 180 -10.09 1.88 -11.69
CA ILE A 180 -9.33 3.12 -11.57
C ILE A 180 -7.83 2.83 -11.71
N ARG A 181 -7.18 3.47 -12.69
CA ARG A 181 -5.74 3.31 -12.93
C ARG A 181 -4.92 3.71 -11.70
N GLY A 182 -4.07 2.80 -11.23
CA GLY A 182 -3.21 3.04 -10.06
C GLY A 182 -3.93 2.87 -8.71
N ALA A 183 -5.15 2.32 -8.69
CA ALA A 183 -5.77 1.80 -7.49
C ALA A 183 -5.18 0.44 -7.10
N GLY A 184 -5.27 0.11 -5.81
CA GLY A 184 -4.66 -1.09 -5.23
C GLY A 184 -4.49 -0.92 -3.72
N THR A 185 -4.50 -2.04 -3.02
CA THR A 185 -4.24 -2.11 -1.58
C THR A 185 -2.87 -1.56 -1.22
N ALA A 186 -2.62 -1.33 0.06
CA ALA A 186 -1.32 -0.87 0.54
C ALA A 186 -0.21 -1.88 0.18
N LEU A 187 -0.54 -3.17 0.14
CA LEU A 187 0.40 -4.24 -0.21
C LEU A 187 0.88 -4.15 -1.65
N ASP A 188 0.02 -3.73 -2.58
CA ASP A 188 0.37 -3.62 -4.00
C ASP A 188 1.44 -2.52 -4.23
N TRP A 189 1.51 -1.55 -3.34
CA TRP A 189 2.48 -0.44 -3.40
C TRP A 189 3.86 -0.80 -2.86
N VAL A 190 4.02 -1.98 -2.26
CA VAL A 190 5.33 -2.52 -1.92
C VAL A 190 6.06 -3.08 -3.15
N GLY A 191 5.30 -3.46 -4.19
CA GLY A 191 5.79 -4.28 -5.29
C GLY A 191 6.82 -3.62 -6.21
N ARG A 192 7.62 -4.48 -6.86
CA ARG A 192 8.68 -4.10 -7.80
C ARG A 192 8.18 -3.20 -8.92
N GLU A 193 6.99 -3.43 -9.44
CA GLU A 193 6.46 -2.68 -10.59
C GLU A 193 6.21 -1.20 -10.24
N HIS A 194 5.62 -0.94 -9.08
CA HIS A 194 5.41 0.43 -8.58
C HIS A 194 6.74 1.11 -8.25
N ARG A 195 7.73 0.36 -7.73
CA ARG A 195 9.07 0.92 -7.46
C ARG A 195 9.92 1.07 -8.71
N GLY A 196 9.84 0.18 -9.68
CA GLY A 196 10.63 0.19 -10.93
C GLY A 196 10.28 1.36 -11.86
N LEU A 197 9.06 1.91 -11.74
CA LEU A 197 8.67 3.15 -12.41
C LEU A 197 9.46 4.39 -11.92
N TYR A 198 10.05 4.34 -10.71
CA TYR A 198 10.55 5.55 -10.04
C TYR A 198 11.88 5.40 -9.27
N PHE A 199 12.29 4.18 -8.96
CA PHE A 199 13.53 3.82 -8.30
C PHE A 199 14.31 2.87 -9.20
N LYS A 200 15.50 3.29 -9.65
CA LYS A 200 16.45 2.43 -10.39
C LYS A 200 17.22 1.48 -9.46
N GLY A 201 16.61 1.06 -8.34
CA GLY A 201 17.23 0.21 -7.32
C GLY A 201 16.88 -1.27 -7.50
N GLN A 202 17.71 -2.15 -6.96
CA GLN A 202 17.42 -3.59 -6.91
C GLN A 202 16.31 -3.85 -5.89
N TYR A 203 15.30 -4.63 -6.27
CA TYR A 203 14.21 -5.05 -5.38
C TYR A 203 14.49 -6.49 -4.90
N PRO A 204 14.14 -6.87 -3.66
CA PRO A 204 13.57 -6.03 -2.60
C PRO A 204 14.59 -5.09 -1.95
N GLN A 205 14.13 -4.02 -1.29
CA GLN A 205 14.98 -3.15 -0.47
C GLN A 205 15.05 -3.66 0.98
N PRO A 206 16.12 -3.33 1.73
CA PRO A 206 16.19 -3.64 3.15
C PRO A 206 14.95 -3.14 3.91
N GLY A 207 14.39 -4.01 4.78
CA GLY A 207 13.20 -3.73 5.57
C GLY A 207 11.86 -3.89 4.83
N ASP A 208 11.84 -4.17 3.51
CA ASP A 208 10.59 -4.41 2.77
C ASP A 208 9.84 -5.63 3.31
N ALA A 209 10.55 -6.74 3.56
CA ALA A 209 9.94 -7.96 4.10
C ALA A 209 9.27 -7.73 5.46
N GLU A 210 9.94 -6.99 6.35
CA GLU A 210 9.43 -6.69 7.70
C GLU A 210 8.17 -5.80 7.64
N ARG A 211 8.22 -4.71 6.87
CA ARG A 211 7.07 -3.81 6.69
C ARG A 211 5.87 -4.53 6.06
N THR A 212 6.14 -5.38 5.08
CA THR A 212 5.13 -6.19 4.41
C THR A 212 4.49 -7.17 5.37
N ARG A 213 5.32 -7.91 6.13
CA ARG A 213 4.83 -8.85 7.15
C ARG A 213 3.96 -8.14 8.18
N LEU A 214 4.35 -6.93 8.58
CA LEU A 214 3.56 -6.13 9.49
C LEU A 214 2.20 -5.74 8.89
N ALA A 215 2.15 -5.22 7.67
CA ALA A 215 0.89 -4.93 7.00
C ALA A 215 0.00 -6.18 6.87
N LEU A 216 0.59 -7.33 6.51
CA LEU A 216 -0.09 -8.62 6.44
C LEU A 216 -0.64 -9.06 7.80
N SER A 217 0.07 -8.83 8.91
CA SER A 217 -0.45 -9.12 10.25
C SER A 217 -1.68 -8.30 10.64
N TYR A 218 -1.92 -7.17 9.96
CA TYR A 218 -3.11 -6.33 10.10
C TYR A 218 -4.17 -6.61 9.01
N GLY A 219 -4.09 -7.75 8.32
CA GLY A 219 -5.12 -8.15 7.35
C GLY A 219 -4.97 -7.55 5.95
N ALA A 220 -3.78 -7.02 5.60
CA ALA A 220 -3.52 -6.58 4.23
C ALA A 220 -3.70 -7.72 3.23
N ARG A 221 -4.32 -7.43 2.09
CA ARG A 221 -4.51 -8.36 0.97
C ARG A 221 -3.76 -7.85 -0.24
N ALA A 222 -3.33 -8.75 -1.12
CA ALA A 222 -2.94 -8.36 -2.47
C ALA A 222 -4.21 -8.19 -3.32
N SER A 223 -4.15 -7.22 -4.24
CA SER A 223 -5.17 -7.06 -5.28
C SER A 223 -4.60 -7.14 -6.69
N LEU A 224 -3.27 -7.23 -6.83
CA LEU A 224 -2.59 -7.46 -8.10
C LEU A 224 -1.76 -8.74 -8.08
N HIS A 225 -1.65 -9.44 -9.22
CA HIS A 225 -0.81 -10.64 -9.34
C HIS A 225 0.68 -10.29 -9.27
N GLU A 226 1.06 -9.08 -9.70
CA GLU A 226 2.42 -8.57 -9.58
C GLU A 226 2.86 -8.42 -8.13
N THR A 227 1.91 -8.21 -7.21
CA THR A 227 2.16 -8.18 -5.78
C THR A 227 2.59 -9.55 -5.29
N ILE A 228 1.91 -10.62 -5.70
CA ILE A 228 2.29 -12.00 -5.35
C ILE A 228 3.73 -12.32 -5.81
N TYR A 229 4.07 -11.96 -7.05
CA TYR A 229 5.44 -12.09 -7.54
C TYR A 229 6.43 -11.31 -6.66
N SER A 230 6.07 -10.06 -6.31
CA SER A 230 6.91 -9.20 -5.50
C SER A 230 7.13 -9.76 -4.08
N LEU A 231 6.12 -10.36 -3.46
CA LEU A 231 6.24 -11.04 -2.17
C LEU A 231 7.24 -12.19 -2.22
N TYR A 232 7.21 -12.99 -3.28
CA TYR A 232 8.14 -14.12 -3.45
C TYR A 232 9.62 -13.73 -3.55
N GLN A 233 9.93 -12.48 -3.93
CA GLN A 233 11.32 -12.01 -3.98
C GLN A 233 11.85 -11.55 -2.61
N MET A 234 10.97 -11.43 -1.62
CA MET A 234 11.35 -11.03 -0.25
C MET A 234 11.82 -12.24 0.56
N GLU A 235 12.52 -11.96 1.65
CA GLU A 235 12.80 -12.95 2.68
C GLU A 235 11.48 -13.56 3.21
N ASP A 236 11.46 -14.90 3.31
CA ASP A 236 10.27 -15.70 3.62
C ASP A 236 9.07 -15.45 2.70
N GLY A 237 9.32 -15.20 1.40
CA GLY A 237 8.28 -14.85 0.42
C GLY A 237 7.09 -15.81 0.39
N SER A 238 7.30 -17.13 0.51
CA SER A 238 6.23 -18.13 0.62
C SER A 238 5.30 -17.87 1.82
N ALA A 239 5.87 -17.57 3.00
CA ALA A 239 5.08 -17.25 4.17
C ALA A 239 4.27 -15.95 3.98
N LEU A 240 4.86 -14.94 3.34
CA LEU A 240 4.16 -13.68 3.04
C LEU A 240 2.99 -13.90 2.08
N VAL A 241 3.16 -14.72 1.06
CA VAL A 241 2.08 -15.08 0.12
C VAL A 241 0.97 -15.85 0.84
N GLN A 242 1.33 -16.83 1.66
CA GLN A 242 0.36 -17.58 2.47
C GLN A 242 -0.43 -16.66 3.40
N MET A 243 0.22 -15.72 4.08
CA MET A 243 -0.46 -14.73 4.92
C MET A 243 -1.45 -13.88 4.10
N ALA A 244 -1.07 -13.42 2.89
CA ALA A 244 -1.97 -12.64 2.04
C ALA A 244 -3.22 -13.45 1.64
N VAL A 245 -3.04 -14.72 1.27
CA VAL A 245 -4.15 -15.63 0.93
C VAL A 245 -5.04 -15.89 2.14
N VAL A 246 -4.46 -16.17 3.32
CA VAL A 246 -5.20 -16.33 4.58
C VAL A 246 -6.00 -15.08 4.95
N ASN A 247 -5.44 -13.90 4.69
CA ASN A 247 -6.16 -12.64 4.90
C ASN A 247 -7.36 -12.48 3.96
N GLY A 248 -7.45 -13.24 2.87
CA GLY A 248 -8.57 -13.24 1.93
C GLY A 248 -8.23 -12.74 0.53
N THR A 249 -6.96 -12.77 0.11
CA THR A 249 -6.60 -12.55 -1.29
C THR A 249 -7.18 -13.65 -2.19
N ASP A 250 -8.07 -13.27 -3.09
CA ASP A 250 -8.62 -14.15 -4.12
C ASP A 250 -7.66 -14.22 -5.32
N LEU A 251 -6.88 -15.31 -5.39
CA LEU A 251 -5.90 -15.54 -6.46
C LEU A 251 -6.55 -15.57 -7.85
N MET A 252 -7.80 -16.03 -7.98
CA MET A 252 -8.49 -16.08 -9.27
C MET A 252 -8.86 -14.67 -9.79
N GLN A 253 -9.05 -13.70 -8.88
CA GLN A 253 -9.40 -12.31 -9.23
C GLN A 253 -8.19 -11.37 -9.37
N LEU A 254 -6.97 -11.88 -9.20
CA LEU A 254 -5.75 -11.08 -9.39
C LEU A 254 -5.40 -10.82 -10.86
N GLY A 255 -6.13 -11.41 -11.79
CA GLY A 255 -5.90 -11.27 -13.23
C GLY A 255 -4.60 -11.95 -13.67
N PHE A 256 -4.28 -13.10 -13.07
CA PHE A 256 -3.17 -13.93 -13.55
C PHE A 256 -3.41 -14.29 -15.02
N GLU A 257 -2.44 -13.95 -15.86
CA GLU A 257 -2.35 -14.48 -17.21
C GLU A 257 -1.39 -15.65 -17.22
N TRP A 258 -1.72 -16.67 -18.00
CA TRP A 258 -0.94 -17.90 -18.10
C TRP A 258 0.56 -17.66 -18.34
N HIS A 259 0.92 -16.80 -19.29
CA HIS A 259 2.31 -16.51 -19.62
C HIS A 259 3.10 -15.90 -18.45
N LYS A 260 2.41 -15.28 -17.49
CA LYS A 260 3.03 -14.71 -16.29
C LYS A 260 3.28 -15.77 -15.22
N LEU A 261 2.38 -16.75 -15.11
CA LEU A 261 2.49 -17.83 -14.12
C LEU A 261 3.59 -18.82 -14.52
N VAL A 262 3.59 -19.27 -15.78
CA VAL A 262 4.43 -20.41 -16.20
C VAL A 262 5.42 -20.14 -17.33
N GLY A 263 5.30 -19.01 -18.03
CA GLY A 263 6.05 -18.71 -19.26
C GLY A 263 5.33 -19.13 -20.56
N THR A 264 5.83 -18.68 -21.72
CA THR A 264 5.37 -19.17 -23.04
C THR A 264 6.55 -19.47 -23.95
N LEU A 265 6.29 -20.18 -25.06
CA LEU A 265 7.27 -20.48 -26.11
C LEU A 265 7.99 -19.27 -26.70
N PHE A 266 7.43 -18.07 -26.58
CA PHE A 266 7.93 -16.86 -27.25
C PHE A 266 8.88 -16.02 -26.38
N TRP A 267 9.11 -16.39 -25.12
CA TRP A 267 9.95 -15.61 -24.20
C TRP A 267 11.14 -16.43 -23.69
N GLU A 268 12.29 -15.76 -23.51
CA GLU A 268 13.47 -16.33 -22.86
C GLU A 268 13.17 -16.69 -21.39
N GLU A 269 13.79 -17.75 -20.87
CA GLU A 269 13.64 -18.23 -19.47
C GLU A 269 13.85 -17.11 -18.42
N THR A 270 14.64 -16.10 -18.76
CA THR A 270 14.93 -14.91 -17.94
C THR A 270 13.73 -14.00 -17.67
N ARG A 271 12.60 -14.20 -18.37
CA ARG A 271 11.35 -13.44 -18.19
C ARG A 271 10.26 -14.19 -17.44
N ASN A 272 10.50 -15.44 -17.02
CA ASN A 272 9.57 -16.16 -16.17
C ASN A 272 9.52 -15.50 -14.79
N ARG A 273 8.32 -15.10 -14.36
CA ARG A 273 8.14 -14.47 -13.06
C ARG A 273 8.18 -15.50 -11.92
N PHE A 274 7.63 -16.70 -12.09
CA PHE A 274 7.57 -17.67 -10.97
C PHE A 274 8.42 -18.92 -11.22
N THR A 275 9.16 -19.37 -10.19
CA THR A 275 9.88 -20.65 -10.20
C THR A 275 8.92 -21.85 -10.14
N ASP A 276 9.40 -23.07 -10.39
CA ASP A 276 8.57 -24.28 -10.38
C ASP A 276 7.93 -24.48 -9.00
N GLU A 277 8.70 -24.27 -7.94
CA GLU A 277 8.28 -24.37 -6.54
C GLU A 277 7.20 -23.34 -6.21
N GLN A 278 7.34 -22.10 -6.69
CA GLN A 278 6.36 -21.04 -6.47
C GLN A 278 5.04 -21.31 -7.19
N VAL A 279 5.09 -21.75 -8.44
CA VAL A 279 3.88 -22.17 -9.18
C VAL A 279 3.20 -23.34 -8.47
N ARG A 280 4.00 -24.32 -8.03
CA ARG A 280 3.54 -25.47 -7.24
C ARG A 280 2.84 -25.06 -5.94
N GLU A 281 3.38 -24.07 -5.25
CA GLU A 281 2.77 -23.54 -4.03
C GLU A 281 1.44 -22.84 -4.35
N LEU A 282 1.41 -21.96 -5.35
CA LEU A 282 0.19 -21.27 -5.77
C LEU A 282 -0.93 -22.24 -6.17
N LEU A 283 -0.61 -23.31 -6.90
CA LEU A 283 -1.58 -24.37 -7.24
C LEU A 283 -2.05 -25.15 -6.01
N THR A 284 -1.22 -25.26 -4.98
CA THR A 284 -1.62 -25.89 -3.71
C THR A 284 -2.58 -24.98 -2.95
N LEU A 285 -2.35 -23.66 -2.99
CA LEU A 285 -3.21 -22.65 -2.36
C LEU A 285 -4.55 -22.47 -3.08
N GLU A 286 -4.55 -22.48 -4.42
CA GLU A 286 -5.74 -22.40 -5.25
C GLU A 286 -5.64 -23.35 -6.46
N PRO A 287 -6.16 -24.59 -6.33
CA PRO A 287 -6.13 -25.58 -7.40
C PRO A 287 -6.82 -25.13 -8.69
N LYS A 288 -7.81 -24.22 -8.62
CA LYS A 288 -8.49 -23.71 -9.82
C LYS A 288 -7.61 -22.82 -10.68
N LEU A 289 -6.45 -22.34 -10.20
CA LEU A 289 -5.48 -21.67 -11.07
C LEU A 289 -5.05 -22.57 -12.24
N VAL A 290 -5.18 -23.89 -12.09
CA VAL A 290 -4.96 -24.85 -13.17
C VAL A 290 -5.89 -24.61 -14.37
N THR A 291 -7.04 -23.93 -14.21
CA THR A 291 -7.94 -23.61 -15.33
C THR A 291 -7.50 -22.37 -16.11
N LEU A 292 -6.64 -21.52 -15.56
CA LEU A 292 -6.03 -20.45 -16.35
C LEU A 292 -5.04 -21.02 -17.37
N VAL A 293 -4.48 -22.19 -17.05
CA VAL A 293 -3.70 -22.99 -18.00
C VAL A 293 -4.57 -23.38 -19.17
N THR A 294 -5.79 -23.84 -18.91
CA THR A 294 -6.61 -24.56 -19.87
C THR A 294 -7.05 -23.75 -21.09
N ASP A 295 -7.37 -22.46 -20.93
CA ASP A 295 -7.89 -21.64 -22.03
C ASP A 295 -6.80 -21.20 -23.05
N ALA A 296 -5.52 -21.32 -22.67
CA ALA A 296 -4.35 -21.05 -23.52
C ALA A 296 -3.36 -22.23 -23.62
N ALA A 297 -3.65 -23.39 -23.02
CA ALA A 297 -2.71 -24.49 -22.73
C ALA A 297 -2.03 -25.09 -23.96
N LYS A 298 -2.74 -25.19 -25.09
CA LYS A 298 -2.27 -25.94 -26.27
C LYS A 298 -0.91 -25.42 -26.79
N SER A 299 -0.64 -24.12 -26.65
CA SER A 299 0.60 -23.51 -27.14
C SER A 299 1.76 -23.60 -26.13
N ALA A 300 1.52 -23.98 -24.88
CA ALA A 300 2.51 -23.87 -23.81
C ALA A 300 2.93 -25.20 -23.19
N VAL A 301 2.17 -26.27 -23.42
CA VAL A 301 2.60 -27.64 -23.09
C VAL A 301 4.01 -27.95 -23.65
N PRO A 302 4.36 -27.60 -24.91
CA PRO A 302 5.71 -27.87 -25.41
C PRO A 302 6.80 -27.12 -24.64
N TYR A 303 6.53 -25.89 -24.17
CA TYR A 303 7.47 -25.11 -23.37
C TYR A 303 7.70 -25.74 -21.99
N ILE A 304 6.61 -26.05 -21.28
CA ILE A 304 6.68 -26.63 -19.93
C ILE A 304 7.38 -27.99 -19.97
N ARG A 305 7.11 -28.82 -20.97
CA ARG A 305 7.80 -30.11 -21.15
C ARG A 305 9.30 -29.94 -21.38
N ARG A 306 9.69 -28.93 -22.15
CA ARG A 306 11.09 -28.71 -22.55
C ARG A 306 11.92 -28.00 -21.47
N HIS A 307 11.30 -27.10 -20.71
CA HIS A 307 12.02 -26.17 -19.81
C HIS A 307 11.62 -26.27 -18.33
N ARG A 308 10.49 -26.92 -17.99
CA ARG A 308 9.93 -26.99 -16.63
C ARG A 308 9.40 -28.40 -16.30
N LEU A 309 10.28 -29.40 -16.44
CA LEU A 309 9.92 -30.82 -16.37
C LEU A 309 9.27 -31.22 -15.04
N ALA A 310 9.77 -30.69 -13.92
CA ALA A 310 9.23 -30.97 -12.59
C ALA A 310 7.80 -30.45 -12.41
N LEU A 311 7.49 -29.29 -13.00
CA LEU A 311 6.13 -28.76 -13.06
C LEU A 311 5.23 -29.61 -13.97
N ALA A 312 5.74 -30.05 -15.13
CA ALA A 312 5.01 -30.92 -16.05
C ALA A 312 4.57 -32.23 -15.40
N GLU A 313 5.49 -32.93 -14.74
CA GLU A 313 5.22 -34.20 -14.06
C GLU A 313 4.14 -34.08 -12.98
N ARG A 314 4.13 -32.96 -12.23
CA ARG A 314 3.11 -32.71 -11.22
C ARG A 314 1.75 -32.45 -11.84
N LEU A 315 1.67 -31.59 -12.87
CA LEU A 315 0.43 -31.30 -13.58
C LEU A 315 -0.21 -32.55 -14.21
N ILE A 316 0.60 -33.55 -14.56
CA ILE A 316 0.16 -34.86 -15.05
C ILE A 316 -0.41 -35.74 -13.93
N ARG A 317 0.24 -35.74 -12.75
CA ARG A 317 -0.10 -36.62 -11.63
C ARG A 317 -1.25 -36.12 -10.76
N GLU A 318 -1.51 -34.81 -10.73
CA GLU A 318 -2.59 -34.25 -9.94
C GLU A 318 -3.96 -34.49 -10.61
N PRO A 319 -4.96 -35.00 -9.87
CA PRO A 319 -6.31 -35.19 -10.39
C PRO A 319 -6.97 -33.81 -10.52
N SER A 320 -6.72 -33.14 -11.64
CA SER A 320 -7.53 -32.00 -12.03
C SER A 320 -9.00 -32.47 -12.13
N PRO A 321 -9.99 -31.63 -11.72
CA PRO A 321 -11.41 -31.84 -12.08
C PRO A 321 -11.63 -31.98 -13.58
N SER A 322 -10.61 -31.61 -14.38
CA SER A 322 -10.58 -31.60 -15.82
C SER A 322 -9.67 -32.74 -16.29
N SER A 323 -10.24 -33.92 -16.56
CA SER A 323 -9.56 -35.14 -17.08
C SER A 323 -8.69 -34.94 -18.33
N TRP A 324 -8.72 -33.75 -18.94
CA TRP A 324 -8.00 -33.44 -20.16
C TRP A 324 -6.55 -32.99 -19.97
N LEU A 325 -6.13 -32.49 -18.80
CA LEU A 325 -4.72 -32.12 -18.61
C LEU A 325 -3.81 -33.33 -18.73
N ALA A 326 -4.23 -34.47 -18.17
CA ALA A 326 -3.60 -35.76 -18.42
C ALA A 326 -3.54 -36.08 -19.92
N ASN A 327 -4.64 -35.87 -20.67
CA ASN A 327 -4.69 -36.08 -22.12
C ASN A 327 -3.81 -35.10 -22.92
N LEU A 328 -3.61 -33.86 -22.47
CA LEU A 328 -2.76 -32.86 -23.15
C LEU A 328 -1.27 -33.21 -23.04
N PHE A 329 -0.89 -33.99 -22.04
CA PHE A 329 0.44 -34.54 -21.88
C PHE A 329 0.55 -36.01 -22.35
N ALA A 330 -0.58 -36.71 -22.57
CA ALA A 330 -0.65 -38.13 -22.93
C ALA A 330 -0.21 -38.45 -24.37
N ASP A 331 -0.26 -37.49 -25.30
CA ASP A 331 0.34 -37.65 -26.63
C ASP A 331 1.85 -37.35 -26.60
N LEU A 332 2.60 -38.15 -25.83
CA LEU A 332 4.05 -38.38 -25.96
C LEU A 332 4.48 -39.54 -25.06
#